data_AF-A0A954PA97-F1
#
_entry.id   AF-A0A954PA97-F1
#
_cell.length_a   1.000
_cell.length_b   1.000
_cell.length_c   1.000
_cell.angle_alpha   90.00
_cell.angle_beta   90.00
_cell.angle_gamma   90.00
#
_symmetry.space_group_name_H-M   'P 1'
#
loop_
_entity.id
_entity.type
_entity.pdbx_description
1 polymer ?
#
loop_
_entity_poly.entity_id
_entity_poly.type
_entity_poly.pdbx_seq_one_letter_code
_entity_poly.pdbx_strand_id
1 'polypeptide(L)'
;MTDEQLLQQCELRLLRRGGPGGQHRNKVETAVVLTHQPSGVSAEANERRSQADNRAVALFRLRCLLALHVRGELLANQPSSLWRERRVGNKIRVATAHECFPSLLAELMDRLFALEFDLVRVALFFEVSPSQLVRFLRSYPPSLALVNQHRQQLGLHRLH
;
A
#
# COMPACT_ATOMS: atom_id res chain seq x y z
N MET A 1 10.71 2.25 -8.57
CA MET A 1 10.17 1.11 -9.35
C MET A 1 8.91 1.55 -10.07
N THR A 2 8.91 1.48 -11.40
CA THR A 2 7.74 1.76 -12.23
C THR A 2 6.73 0.62 -12.17
N ASP A 3 5.52 0.86 -12.65
CA ASP A 3 4.48 -0.17 -12.72
C ASP A 3 4.86 -1.30 -13.67
N GLU A 4 5.51 -0.98 -14.79
CA GLU A 4 6.01 -1.97 -15.74
C GLU A 4 7.06 -2.89 -15.10
N GLN A 5 8.02 -2.32 -14.37
CA GLN A 5 9.05 -3.10 -13.66
C GLN A 5 8.42 -4.02 -12.61
N LEU A 6 7.43 -3.54 -11.86
CA LEU A 6 6.72 -4.37 -10.88
C LEU A 6 5.94 -5.49 -11.56
N LEU A 7 5.25 -5.19 -12.67
CA LEU A 7 4.47 -6.17 -13.41
C LEU A 7 5.34 -7.27 -14.03
N GLN A 8 6.58 -6.98 -14.41
CA GLN A 8 7.55 -7.99 -14.88
C GLN A 8 7.91 -9.01 -13.78
N GLN A 9 7.77 -8.64 -12.51
CA GLN A 9 7.98 -9.52 -11.36
C GLN A 9 6.71 -10.25 -10.91
N CYS A 10 5.58 -10.03 -11.61
CA CYS A 10 4.29 -10.57 -11.22
C CYS A 10 3.83 -11.69 -12.15
N GLU A 11 3.21 -12.72 -11.56
CA GLU A 11 2.36 -13.65 -12.30
C GLU A 11 0.93 -13.08 -12.37
N LEU A 12 0.40 -12.98 -13.58
CA LEU A 12 -0.97 -12.55 -13.86
C LEU A 12 -1.86 -13.78 -14.06
N ARG A 13 -2.94 -13.90 -13.29
CA ARG A 13 -4.00 -14.89 -13.50
C ARG A 13 -5.33 -14.20 -13.79
N LEU A 14 -6.04 -14.69 -14.80
CA LEU A 14 -7.38 -14.25 -15.14
C LEU A 14 -8.39 -15.28 -14.62
N LEU A 15 -9.43 -14.82 -13.95
CA LEU A 15 -10.46 -15.69 -13.39
C LEU A 15 -11.79 -15.47 -14.11
N ARG A 16 -12.49 -16.58 -14.35
CA ARG A 16 -13.87 -16.57 -14.83
C ARG A 16 -14.83 -16.58 -13.64
N ARG A 17 -15.63 -15.54 -13.48
CA ARG A 17 -16.79 -15.58 -12.57
C ARG A 17 -18.04 -15.96 -13.34
N GLY A 18 -18.66 -17.07 -12.95
CA GLY A 18 -20.05 -17.39 -13.28
C GLY A 18 -20.96 -16.88 -12.16
N GLY A 19 -21.81 -15.89 -12.44
CA GLY A 19 -22.88 -15.49 -11.55
C GLY A 19 -24.18 -16.24 -11.89
N PRO A 20 -25.08 -16.50 -10.92
CA PRO A 20 -26.40 -17.06 -11.20
C PRO A 20 -27.26 -15.99 -11.87
N GLY A 21 -27.24 -15.92 -13.20
CA GLY A 21 -27.94 -14.90 -13.96
C GLY A 21 -28.27 -15.39 -15.36
N GLY A 22 -29.55 -15.24 -15.72
CA GLY A 22 -30.22 -15.81 -16.87
C GLY A 22 -29.64 -15.49 -18.25
N GLN A 23 -30.29 -16.11 -19.24
CA GLN A 23 -29.94 -16.12 -20.66
C GLN A 23 -29.52 -14.72 -21.13
N HIS A 24 -28.36 -14.67 -21.82
CA HIS A 24 -27.73 -13.53 -22.51
C HIS A 24 -26.57 -12.76 -21.82
N ARG A 25 -25.98 -13.20 -20.68
CA ARG A 25 -24.95 -12.37 -19.99
C ARG A 25 -23.72 -13.02 -19.37
N ASN A 26 -23.27 -14.20 -19.84
CA ASN A 26 -22.10 -14.88 -19.28
C ASN A 26 -20.99 -15.15 -20.32
N LYS A 27 -19.95 -14.28 -20.46
CA LYS A 27 -18.59 -14.68 -20.90
C LYS A 27 -17.52 -13.56 -20.97
N VAL A 28 -17.14 -12.89 -19.86
CA VAL A 28 -15.87 -12.13 -19.89
C VAL A 28 -15.06 -12.40 -18.61
N GLU A 29 -13.82 -12.86 -18.81
CA GLU A 29 -12.82 -13.14 -17.77
C GLU A 29 -12.22 -11.83 -17.25
N THR A 30 -13.03 -11.01 -16.58
CA THR A 30 -12.59 -9.66 -16.18
C THR A 30 -11.82 -9.66 -14.86
N ALA A 31 -11.92 -10.71 -14.04
CA ALA A 31 -11.26 -10.76 -12.75
C ALA A 31 -9.74 -11.00 -12.92
N VAL A 32 -8.94 -10.21 -12.21
CA VAL A 32 -7.49 -10.19 -12.29
C VAL A 32 -6.90 -10.49 -10.93
N VAL A 33 -5.97 -11.46 -10.88
CA VAL A 33 -5.09 -11.70 -9.74
C VAL A 33 -3.66 -11.43 -10.17
N LEU A 34 -2.94 -10.62 -9.38
CA LEU A 34 -1.51 -10.36 -9.54
C LEU A 34 -0.78 -10.93 -8.33
N THR A 35 0.24 -11.76 -8.57
CA THR A 35 1.11 -12.29 -7.51
C THR A 35 2.54 -11.84 -7.75
N HIS A 36 3.09 -11.04 -6.84
CA HIS A 36 4.49 -10.65 -6.86
C HIS A 36 5.35 -11.85 -6.46
N GLN A 37 6.04 -12.45 -7.43
CA GLN A 37 6.72 -13.74 -7.27
C GLN A 37 7.81 -13.70 -6.18
N PRO A 38 8.69 -12.68 -6.10
CA PRO A 38 9.75 -12.65 -5.09
C PRO A 38 9.24 -12.64 -3.65
N SER A 39 8.08 -12.03 -3.38
CA SER A 39 7.56 -11.90 -2.02
C SER A 39 6.36 -12.81 -1.71
N GLY A 40 5.79 -13.49 -2.71
CA GLY A 40 4.56 -14.28 -2.58
C GLY A 40 3.30 -13.46 -2.29
N VAL A 41 3.36 -12.13 -2.33
CA VAL A 41 2.21 -11.26 -2.02
C VAL A 41 1.29 -11.17 -3.23
N SER A 42 0.00 -11.39 -3.02
CA SER A 42 -1.01 -11.36 -4.08
C SER A 42 -2.10 -10.32 -3.84
N ALA A 43 -2.64 -9.76 -4.92
CA ALA A 43 -3.82 -8.91 -4.90
C ALA A 43 -4.80 -9.28 -6.02
N GLU A 44 -6.10 -9.17 -5.74
CA GLU A 44 -7.18 -9.42 -6.70
C GLU A 44 -8.02 -8.15 -6.93
N ALA A 45 -8.54 -8.00 -8.14
CA ALA A 45 -9.65 -7.10 -8.45
C ALA A 45 -10.61 -7.73 -9.47
N ASN A 46 -11.91 -7.54 -9.22
CA ASN A 46 -12.99 -8.10 -10.05
C ASN A 46 -14.21 -7.17 -10.18
N GLU A 47 -14.13 -5.97 -9.62
CA GLU A 47 -15.24 -5.04 -9.52
C GLU A 47 -15.52 -4.21 -10.79
N ARG A 48 -14.59 -4.15 -11.74
CA ARG A 48 -14.72 -3.37 -12.98
C ARG A 48 -15.19 -4.25 -14.14
N ARG A 49 -15.77 -3.58 -15.14
CA ARG A 49 -16.30 -4.22 -16.36
C ARG A 49 -15.20 -4.65 -17.33
N SER A 50 -14.02 -4.04 -17.26
CA SER A 50 -12.90 -4.37 -18.13
C SER A 50 -11.77 -5.03 -17.34
N GLN A 51 -11.05 -5.93 -17.99
CA GLN A 51 -9.85 -6.56 -17.44
C GLN A 51 -8.75 -5.52 -17.18
N ALA A 52 -8.60 -4.52 -18.05
CA ALA A 52 -7.59 -3.48 -17.91
C ALA A 52 -7.79 -2.65 -16.64
N ASP A 53 -9.04 -2.24 -16.35
CA ASP A 53 -9.35 -1.48 -15.13
C ASP A 53 -9.14 -2.34 -13.89
N ASN A 54 -9.55 -3.63 -13.93
CA ASN A 54 -9.28 -4.56 -12.83
C ASN A 54 -7.78 -4.76 -12.63
N ARG A 55 -6.98 -4.86 -13.70
CA ARG A 55 -5.52 -4.95 -13.59
C ARG A 55 -4.92 -3.72 -12.90
N ALA A 56 -5.38 -2.51 -13.24
CA ALA A 56 -4.93 -1.28 -12.58
C ALA A 56 -5.28 -1.28 -11.08
N VAL A 57 -6.50 -1.70 -10.72
CA VAL A 57 -6.91 -1.78 -9.31
C VAL A 57 -6.15 -2.86 -8.55
N ALA A 58 -5.95 -4.04 -9.15
CA ALA A 58 -5.16 -5.12 -8.56
C ALA A 58 -3.70 -4.67 -8.34
N LEU A 59 -3.11 -3.95 -9.29
CA LEU A 59 -1.76 -3.42 -9.17
C LEU A 59 -1.64 -2.40 -8.03
N PHE A 60 -2.60 -1.48 -7.93
CA PHE A 60 -2.64 -0.52 -6.83
C PHE A 60 -2.72 -1.22 -5.46
N ARG A 61 -3.62 -2.20 -5.33
CA ARG A 61 -3.76 -3.02 -4.12
C ARG A 61 -2.47 -3.78 -3.81
N LEU A 62 -1.84 -4.37 -4.83
CA LEU A 62 -0.58 -5.11 -4.69
C LEU A 62 0.51 -4.20 -4.14
N ARG A 63 0.67 -2.97 -4.66
CA ARG A 63 1.64 -2.00 -4.14
C ARG A 63 1.39 -1.66 -2.67
N CYS A 64 0.14 -1.45 -2.27
CA CYS A 64 -0.19 -1.23 -0.86
C CYS A 64 0.18 -2.45 0.01
N LEU A 65 -0.11 -3.66 -0.45
CA LEU A 65 0.24 -4.87 0.29
C LEU A 65 1.76 -5.07 0.37
N LEU A 66 2.50 -4.79 -0.70
CA LEU A 66 3.96 -4.82 -0.68
C LEU A 66 4.52 -3.82 0.32
N ALA A 67 4.00 -2.59 0.34
CA ALA A 67 4.37 -1.58 1.34
C ALA A 67 4.15 -2.08 2.79
N LEU A 68 3.14 -2.92 3.03
CA LEU A 68 2.87 -3.48 4.34
C LEU A 68 3.76 -4.68 4.71
N HIS A 69 4.18 -5.51 3.76
CA HIS A 69 4.80 -6.81 4.06
C HIS A 69 6.27 -6.92 3.64
N VAL A 70 6.74 -6.04 2.75
CA VAL A 70 8.11 -6.06 2.24
C VAL A 70 8.83 -4.81 2.73
N ARG A 71 10.08 -4.97 3.16
CA ARG A 71 10.92 -3.86 3.62
C ARG A 71 12.05 -3.60 2.64
N GLY A 72 12.27 -2.33 2.34
CA GLY A 72 13.42 -1.87 1.58
C GLY A 72 14.63 -1.57 2.47
N GLU A 73 15.79 -1.42 1.84
CA GLU A 73 16.97 -0.88 2.51
C GLU A 73 16.81 0.63 2.74
N LEU A 74 17.03 1.09 3.97
CA LEU A 74 17.01 2.50 4.32
C LEU A 74 18.38 3.14 4.11
N LEU A 75 18.70 3.44 2.86
CA LEU A 75 19.99 4.07 2.51
C LEU A 75 19.96 5.61 2.67
N ALA A 76 18.77 6.21 2.78
CA ALA A 76 18.61 7.66 2.81
C ALA A 76 18.46 8.22 4.23
N ASN A 77 19.21 9.29 4.51
CA ASN A 77 19.15 10.08 5.74
C ASN A 77 18.10 11.21 5.70
N GLN A 78 17.31 11.29 4.64
CA GLN A 78 16.25 12.29 4.46
C GLN A 78 15.05 11.67 3.73
N PRO A 79 13.84 12.23 3.86
CA PRO A 79 12.68 11.78 3.12
C PRO A 79 12.88 11.89 1.60
N SER A 80 12.21 10.99 0.87
CA SER A 80 12.20 10.98 -0.59
C SER A 80 11.72 12.31 -1.17
N SER A 81 12.05 12.57 -2.45
CA SER A 81 11.51 13.72 -3.17
C SER A 81 9.98 13.73 -3.16
N LEU A 82 9.37 12.57 -3.40
CA LEU A 82 7.92 12.40 -3.39
C LEU A 82 7.29 12.78 -2.05
N TRP A 83 7.89 12.37 -0.93
CA TRP A 83 7.42 12.76 0.40
C TRP A 83 7.49 14.28 0.59
N ARG A 84 8.64 14.88 0.25
CA ARG A 84 8.87 16.33 0.37
C ARG A 84 7.91 17.15 -0.48
N GLU A 85 7.65 16.73 -1.72
CA GLU A 85 6.69 17.38 -2.63
C GLU A 85 5.25 17.35 -2.11
N ARG A 86 4.86 16.28 -1.40
CA ARG A 86 3.51 16.12 -0.85
C ARG A 86 3.35 16.73 0.55
N ARG A 87 4.44 17.13 1.18
CA ARG A 87 4.45 17.78 2.49
C ARG A 87 4.07 19.25 2.34
N VAL A 88 3.08 19.69 3.12
CA VAL A 88 2.67 21.09 3.22
C VAL A 88 2.71 21.49 4.70
N GLY A 89 3.72 22.28 5.07
CA GLY A 89 4.03 22.54 6.47
C GLY A 89 4.39 21.24 7.20
N ASN A 90 3.70 20.94 8.30
CA ASN A 90 3.88 19.70 9.09
C ASN A 90 2.86 18.60 8.71
N LYS A 91 2.24 18.67 7.53
CA LYS A 91 1.22 17.72 7.08
C LYS A 91 1.59 17.07 5.75
N ILE A 92 1.37 15.76 5.63
CA ILE A 92 1.37 15.07 4.33
C ILE A 92 -0.02 15.14 3.70
N ARG A 93 -0.13 15.64 2.45
CA ARG A 93 -1.41 15.75 1.72
C ARG A 93 -1.46 14.76 0.57
N VAL A 94 -2.24 13.70 0.75
CA VAL A 94 -2.47 12.67 -0.27
C VAL A 94 -3.78 11.94 0.03
N ALA A 95 -4.57 11.67 -1.00
CA ALA A 95 -5.75 10.82 -0.88
C ALA A 95 -5.34 9.34 -0.95
N THR A 96 -5.99 8.46 -0.20
CA THR A 96 -5.68 7.02 -0.20
C THR A 96 -5.78 6.39 -1.60
N ALA A 97 -6.62 6.93 -2.50
CA ALA A 97 -6.77 6.44 -3.88
C ALA A 97 -5.76 7.01 -4.88
N HIS A 98 -4.87 7.92 -4.46
CA HIS A 98 -3.92 8.57 -5.34
C HIS A 98 -2.77 7.60 -5.71
N GLU A 99 -2.33 7.60 -6.98
CA GLU A 99 -1.29 6.70 -7.51
C GLU A 99 0.01 6.64 -6.68
N CYS A 100 0.42 7.77 -6.09
CA CYS A 100 1.62 7.87 -5.28
C CYS A 100 1.46 7.41 -3.82
N PHE A 101 0.22 7.19 -3.35
CA PHE A 101 -0.06 6.76 -1.97
C PHE A 101 0.72 5.51 -1.56
N PRO A 102 0.78 4.42 -2.36
CA PRO A 102 1.50 3.21 -1.97
C PRO A 102 3.00 3.44 -1.77
N SER A 103 3.61 4.34 -2.55
CA SER A 103 5.03 4.68 -2.41
C SER A 103 5.30 5.45 -1.11
N LEU A 104 4.43 6.40 -0.75
CA LEU A 104 4.50 7.09 0.54
C LEU A 104 4.26 6.13 1.71
N LEU A 105 3.30 5.21 1.56
CA LEU A 105 3.04 4.18 2.56
C LEU A 105 4.27 3.28 2.77
N ALA A 106 4.92 2.84 1.68
CA ALA A 106 6.12 2.01 1.77
C ALA A 106 7.24 2.72 2.54
N GLU A 107 7.53 3.98 2.19
CA GLU A 107 8.56 4.77 2.85
C GLU A 107 8.27 4.97 4.35
N LEU A 108 7.00 5.24 4.71
CA LEU A 108 6.58 5.34 6.11
C LEU A 108 6.75 4.00 6.84
N MET A 109 6.35 2.89 6.24
CA MET A 109 6.42 1.56 6.85
C MET A 109 7.87 1.12 7.06
N ASP A 110 8.76 1.35 6.08
CA ASP A 110 10.18 1.08 6.23
C ASP A 110 10.78 1.86 7.41
N ARG A 111 10.45 3.16 7.50
CA ARG A 111 10.95 4.02 8.59
C ARG A 111 10.37 3.64 9.95
N LEU A 112 9.10 3.26 10.02
CA LEU A 112 8.47 2.76 11.25
C LEU A 112 9.18 1.50 11.76
N PHE A 113 9.49 0.56 10.87
CA PHE A 113 10.17 -0.68 11.26
C PHE A 113 11.59 -0.42 11.75
N ALA A 114 12.36 0.42 11.05
CA ALA A 114 13.74 0.71 11.42
C ALA A 114 13.88 1.52 12.71
N LEU A 115 12.84 2.27 13.09
CA LEU A 115 12.81 3.05 14.33
C LEU A 115 11.95 2.39 15.41
N GLU A 116 11.71 1.08 15.32
CA GLU A 116 10.97 0.28 16.32
C GLU A 116 9.61 0.91 16.69
N PHE A 117 8.95 1.49 15.69
CA PHE A 117 7.66 2.17 15.81
C PHE A 117 7.67 3.37 16.78
N ASP A 118 8.81 4.01 17.03
CA ASP A 118 8.89 5.30 17.71
C ASP A 118 8.33 6.41 16.80
N LEU A 119 7.05 6.75 17.00
CA LEU A 119 6.37 7.75 16.19
C LEU A 119 6.99 9.14 16.29
N VAL A 120 7.63 9.49 17.40
CA VAL A 120 8.22 10.82 17.56
C VAL A 120 9.45 10.94 16.66
N ARG A 121 10.32 9.93 16.66
CA ARG A 121 11.50 9.89 15.78
C ARG A 121 11.10 9.81 14.31
N VAL A 122 10.08 9.00 13.98
CA VAL A 122 9.59 8.88 12.60
C VAL A 122 8.98 10.22 12.13
N ALA A 123 8.19 10.88 12.97
CA ALA A 123 7.59 12.17 12.67
C ALA A 123 8.65 13.26 12.46
N LEU A 124 9.70 13.26 13.30
CA LEU A 124 10.84 14.16 13.16
C LEU A 124 11.56 13.96 11.82
N PHE A 125 11.83 12.70 11.45
CA PHE A 125 12.47 12.36 10.17
C PHE A 125 11.66 12.89 8.96
N PHE A 126 10.35 12.75 9.00
CA PHE A 126 9.45 13.19 7.93
C PHE A 126 9.04 14.66 8.01
N GLU A 127 9.48 15.38 9.05
CA GLU A 127 9.10 16.77 9.36
C GLU A 127 7.57 16.99 9.37
N VAL A 128 6.83 16.04 9.95
CA VAL A 128 5.37 16.12 10.14
C VAL A 128 5.02 15.92 11.61
N SER A 129 3.78 16.18 12.01
CA SER A 129 3.36 15.87 13.38
C SER A 129 3.10 14.36 13.58
N PRO A 130 3.31 13.79 14.78
CA PRO A 130 2.95 12.40 15.06
C PRO A 130 1.47 12.09 14.77
N SER A 131 0.56 13.01 15.13
CA SER A 131 -0.87 12.89 14.86
C SER A 131 -1.17 12.84 13.36
N GLN A 132 -0.35 13.48 12.53
CA GLN A 132 -0.48 13.39 11.08
C GLN A 132 -0.11 11.99 10.57
N LEU A 133 0.93 11.36 11.12
CA LEU A 133 1.28 9.97 10.77
C LEU A 133 0.16 9.01 11.16
N VAL A 134 -0.42 9.16 12.35
CA VAL A 134 -1.57 8.36 12.78
C VAL A 134 -2.75 8.56 11.82
N ARG A 135 -3.04 9.80 11.40
CA ARG A 135 -4.09 10.10 10.42
C ARG A 135 -3.83 9.45 9.06
N PHE A 136 -2.57 9.44 8.61
CA PHE A 136 -2.16 8.76 7.37
C PHE A 136 -2.37 7.24 7.48
N LEU A 137 -1.91 6.60 8.55
CA LEU A 137 -2.12 5.17 8.78
C LEU A 137 -3.62 4.83 8.86
N ARG A 138 -4.41 5.67 9.52
CA ARG A 138 -5.86 5.48 9.62
C ARG A 138 -6.59 5.63 8.28
N SER A 139 -6.04 6.39 7.32
CA SER A 139 -6.65 6.50 5.98
C SER A 139 -6.53 5.21 5.16
N TYR A 140 -5.67 4.28 5.58
CA TYR A 140 -5.58 2.93 5.06
C TYR A 140 -5.55 1.91 6.22
N PRO A 141 -6.73 1.49 6.75
CA PRO A 141 -6.86 0.72 7.99
C PRO A 141 -5.94 -0.50 8.15
N PRO A 142 -5.63 -1.29 7.10
CA PRO A 142 -4.67 -2.39 7.21
C PRO A 142 -3.28 -1.94 7.72
N SER A 143 -2.83 -0.74 7.36
CA SER A 143 -1.56 -0.19 7.85
C SER A 143 -1.60 0.10 9.36
N LEU A 144 -2.67 0.76 9.84
CA LEU A 144 -2.84 1.05 11.27
C LEU A 144 -2.96 -0.24 12.10
N ALA A 145 -3.68 -1.23 11.59
CA ALA A 145 -3.83 -2.53 12.24
C ALA A 145 -2.47 -3.23 12.40
N LEU A 146 -1.68 -3.29 11.33
CA LEU A 146 -0.35 -3.90 11.33
C LEU A 146 0.62 -3.16 12.28
N VAL A 147 0.64 -1.83 12.23
CA VAL A 147 1.46 -1.02 13.14
C VAL A 147 1.07 -1.25 14.59
N ASN A 148 -0.23 -1.31 14.90
CA ASN A 148 -0.70 -1.59 16.26
C ASN A 148 -0.35 -3.00 16.73
N GLN A 149 -0.43 -4.00 15.85
CA GLN A 149 -0.03 -5.37 16.17
C GLN A 149 1.44 -5.43 16.60
N HIS A 150 2.35 -4.83 15.82
CA HIS A 150 3.77 -4.80 16.16
C HIS A 150 4.07 -3.96 17.41
N ARG A 151 3.43 -2.80 17.55
CA ARG A 151 3.56 -1.97 18.76
C ARG A 151 3.18 -2.75 20.01
N GLN A 152 2.08 -3.50 19.98
CA GLN A 152 1.66 -4.34 21.11
C GLN A 152 2.66 -5.46 21.41
N GLN A 153 3.26 -6.09 20.39
CA GLN A 153 4.32 -7.10 20.57
C GLN A 153 5.56 -6.51 21.26
N LEU A 154 5.84 -5.22 21.06
CA LEU A 154 6.92 -4.48 21.71
C LEU A 154 6.51 -3.84 23.05
N GLY A 155 5.30 -4.10 23.55
CA GLY A 155 4.78 -3.52 24.80
C GLY A 155 4.39 -2.04 24.69
N LEU A 156 4.30 -1.49 23.48
CA LEU A 156 3.91 -0.10 23.23
C LEU A 156 2.38 0.06 23.17
N HIS A 157 1.89 1.23 23.56
CA HIS A 157 0.47 1.58 23.44
C HIS A 157 0.00 1.63 21.98
N ARG A 158 -1.27 1.28 21.77
CA ARG A 158 -1.93 1.39 20.46
C ARG A 158 -2.09 2.86 20.05
N LEU A 159 -2.10 3.08 18.75
CA LEU A 159 -2.42 4.34 18.08
C LEU A 159 -3.93 4.40 17.82
N HIS A 160 -4.51 5.59 17.95
CA HIS A 160 -5.94 5.89 17.85
C HIS A 160 -6.24 6.97 16.79
#